data_AF-A0A397V044-F1
#
_entry.id   AF-A0A397V044-F1
#
_cell.length_a   1.000
_cell.length_b   1.000
_cell.length_c   1.000
_cell.angle_alpha   90.00
_cell.angle_beta   90.00
_cell.angle_gamma   90.00
#
_symmetry.space_group_name_H-M   'P 1'
#
loop_
_entity.id
_entity.type
_entity.pdbx_description
1 polymer ?
#
loop_
_entity_poly.entity_id
_entity_poly.type
_entity_poly.pdbx_seq_one_letter_code
_entity_poly.pdbx_strand_id
1 'polypeptide(L)'
;MSIPLKELIEHHCGGVRSGWDNLLAIISGGLSVPVIPKIDAIIQLLPKEDFDALHDVQSGLGTAAVIAIDKSTDIVQAISRLSDFYKHESCGRCTPCKESTEWLMGVMSRFQRGYAVLREIDMVELTKQIDIKNFL
;
A
#
# COMPACT_ATOMS: atom_id res chain seq x y z
N MET A 1 -11.88 18.14 6.96
CA MET A 1 -12.00 17.23 8.12
C MET A 1 -10.61 16.70 8.35
N SER A 2 -9.93 17.12 9.42
CA SER A 2 -8.50 16.86 9.56
C SER A 2 -8.22 16.41 10.99
N ILE A 3 -8.04 15.10 11.18
CA ILE A 3 -7.58 14.49 12.42
C ILE A 3 -6.23 13.83 12.15
N PRO A 4 -5.14 14.18 12.85
CA PRO A 4 -3.84 13.54 12.66
C PRO A 4 -3.96 12.02 12.76
N LEU A 5 -3.38 11.26 11.82
CA LEU A 5 -3.53 9.79 11.84
C LEU A 5 -3.05 9.12 13.13
N LYS A 6 -2.01 9.67 13.78
CA LYS A 6 -1.57 9.19 15.08
C LYS A 6 -2.65 9.36 16.15
N GLU A 7 -3.33 10.49 16.15
CA GLU A 7 -4.47 10.75 17.05
C GLU A 7 -5.62 9.80 16.72
N LEU A 8 -5.94 9.61 15.44
CA LEU A 8 -6.95 8.64 15.01
C LEU A 8 -6.66 7.24 15.57
N ILE A 9 -5.44 6.73 15.36
CA ILE A 9 -5.06 5.37 15.75
C ILE A 9 -5.01 5.24 17.28
N GLU A 10 -4.32 6.15 17.97
CA GLU A 10 -4.10 6.03 19.41
C GLU A 10 -5.36 6.34 20.23
N HIS A 11 -6.17 7.33 19.83
CA HIS A 11 -7.32 7.75 20.62
C HIS A 11 -8.62 7.04 20.22
N HIS A 12 -8.83 6.76 18.92
CA HIS A 12 -10.09 6.20 18.43
C HIS A 12 -10.01 4.70 18.13
N CYS A 13 -8.84 4.17 17.76
CA CYS A 13 -8.66 2.74 17.45
C CYS A 13 -8.00 1.93 18.57
N GLY A 14 -7.57 2.58 19.67
CA GLY A 14 -6.94 1.91 20.82
C GLY A 14 -5.43 1.67 20.68
N GLY A 15 -4.80 2.29 19.68
CA GLY A 15 -3.35 2.22 19.44
C GLY A 15 -2.90 1.08 18.54
N VAL A 16 -1.64 1.15 18.12
CA VAL A 16 -0.98 0.06 17.37
C VAL A 16 -0.73 -1.12 18.32
N ARG A 17 -0.88 -2.36 17.83
CA ARG A 17 -0.59 -3.55 18.63
C ARG A 17 0.84 -3.49 19.18
N SER A 18 0.99 -3.64 20.50
CA SER A 18 2.27 -3.50 21.21
C SER A 18 2.89 -2.10 21.16
N GLY A 19 2.07 -1.07 20.91
CA GLY A 19 2.43 0.34 20.97
C GLY A 19 2.89 0.95 19.63
N TRP A 20 2.90 2.28 19.55
CA TRP A 20 3.29 3.05 18.37
C TRP A 20 4.69 2.70 17.83
N ASP A 21 5.60 2.30 18.71
CA ASP A 21 6.96 1.90 18.33
C ASP A 21 7.04 0.59 17.54
N ASN A 22 6.00 -0.24 17.65
CA ASN A 22 5.85 -1.46 16.90
C ASN A 22 5.23 -1.24 15.51
N LEU A 23 4.85 -0.02 15.13
CA LEU A 23 4.36 0.27 13.79
C LEU A 23 5.49 0.06 12.74
N LEU A 24 5.15 -0.58 11.63
CA LEU A 24 6.01 -0.78 10.47
C LEU A 24 5.62 0.17 9.34
N ALA A 25 4.35 0.15 8.96
CA ALA A 25 3.82 0.91 7.84
C ALA A 25 2.31 1.11 7.96
N ILE A 26 1.76 1.96 7.10
CA ILE A 26 0.34 2.32 7.07
C ILE A 26 -0.14 2.33 5.62
N ILE A 27 -1.39 1.92 5.39
CA ILE A 27 -2.13 2.19 4.15
C ILE A 27 -3.30 3.11 4.53
N SER A 28 -3.32 4.34 4.04
CA SER A 28 -4.27 5.39 4.49
C SER A 28 -5.67 5.27 3.89
N GLY A 29 -5.79 4.69 2.71
CA GLY A 29 -6.98 4.84 1.87
C GLY A 29 -7.59 3.57 1.32
N GLY A 30 -7.41 2.46 2.01
CA GLY A 30 -7.74 1.13 1.52
C GLY A 30 -6.68 0.61 0.54
N LEU A 31 -6.96 -0.52 -0.13
CA LEU A 31 -5.95 -1.27 -0.86
C LEU A 31 -5.40 -0.57 -2.11
N SER A 32 -6.09 0.47 -2.59
CA SER A 32 -5.79 1.17 -3.84
C SER A 32 -4.79 2.32 -3.68
N VAL A 33 -4.19 2.48 -2.51
CA VAL A 33 -3.17 3.51 -2.27
C VAL A 33 -1.85 2.88 -1.82
N PRO A 34 -0.71 3.49 -2.17
CA PRO A 34 0.60 3.03 -1.74
C PRO A 34 0.77 2.95 -0.22
N VAL A 35 1.60 2.00 0.19
CA VAL A 35 2.05 1.85 1.58
C VAL A 35 2.93 3.02 1.96
N ILE A 36 2.67 3.61 3.12
CA ILE A 36 3.47 4.67 3.74
C ILE A 36 4.36 4.03 4.82
N PRO A 37 5.69 4.04 4.67
CA PRO A 37 6.60 3.61 5.71
C PRO A 37 6.44 4.46 6.98
N LYS A 38 6.64 3.86 8.16
CA LYS A 38 6.52 4.59 9.43
C LYS A 38 7.35 5.89 9.48
N ILE A 39 8.54 5.92 8.86
CA ILE A 39 9.41 7.10 8.89
C ILE A 39 8.75 8.31 8.21
N ASP A 40 8.13 8.09 7.05
CA ASP A 40 7.44 9.12 6.28
C ASP A 40 6.11 9.48 6.95
N ALA A 41 5.44 8.48 7.53
CA ALA A 41 4.25 8.67 8.34
C ALA A 41 4.55 9.61 9.54
N ILE A 42 5.66 9.41 10.27
CA ILE A 42 6.00 10.29 11.41
C ILE A 42 6.21 11.75 10.96
N ILE A 43 6.82 11.97 9.80
CA ILE A 43 7.19 13.29 9.30
C ILE A 43 5.94 14.07 8.84
N GLN A 44 4.96 13.40 8.22
CA GLN A 44 3.81 14.07 7.60
C GLN A 44 2.49 13.96 8.38
N LEU A 45 2.38 13.04 9.35
CA LEU A 45 1.22 12.94 10.26
C LEU A 45 1.21 14.00 11.36
N LEU A 46 2.16 14.95 11.32
CA LEU A 46 2.15 16.17 12.11
C LEU A 46 1.45 17.25 11.27
N PRO A 47 0.54 17.99 11.90
CA PRO A 47 -0.89 18.01 11.60
C PRO A 47 -1.23 18.54 10.19
N LYS A 48 -1.39 17.67 9.19
CA LYS A 48 -2.06 18.00 7.93
C LYS A 48 -2.75 16.77 7.36
N GLU A 49 -4.03 16.61 7.65
CA GLU A 49 -4.86 15.62 6.98
C GLU A 49 -5.76 16.37 6.00
N ASP A 50 -5.12 16.73 4.90
CA ASP A 50 -5.72 17.18 3.66
C ASP A 50 -5.23 16.24 2.55
N PHE A 51 -6.00 16.13 1.46
CA PHE A 51 -5.63 15.31 0.30
C PHE A 51 -4.21 15.60 -0.21
N ASP A 52 -3.77 16.86 -0.07
CA ASP A 52 -2.45 17.33 -0.53
C ASP A 52 -1.30 16.75 0.29
N ALA A 53 -1.46 16.54 1.59
CA ALA A 53 -0.38 15.97 2.42
C ALA A 53 -0.13 14.49 2.10
N LEU A 54 -1.18 13.73 1.77
CA LEU A 54 -1.01 12.35 1.32
C LEU A 54 -0.37 12.27 -0.07
N HIS A 55 -0.59 13.28 -0.92
CA HIS A 55 0.10 13.39 -2.20
C HIS A 55 1.61 13.60 -2.02
N ASP A 56 2.02 14.40 -1.03
CA ASP A 56 3.43 14.68 -0.73
C ASP A 56 4.22 13.44 -0.26
N VAL A 57 3.55 12.41 0.30
CA VAL A 57 4.15 11.08 0.59
C VAL A 57 3.93 10.06 -0.53
N GLN A 58 3.51 10.50 -1.71
CA GLN A 58 3.18 9.63 -2.84
C GLN A 58 2.12 8.56 -2.51
N SER A 59 1.15 8.90 -1.65
CA SER A 59 0.00 8.06 -1.31
C SER A 59 -1.31 8.83 -1.53
N GLY A 60 -2.42 8.33 -0.97
CA GLY A 60 -3.73 8.94 -1.14
C GLY A 60 -4.72 8.59 -0.03
N LEU A 61 -5.80 9.36 0.06
CA LEU A 61 -6.84 9.14 1.08
C LEU A 61 -7.80 8.01 0.71
N GLY A 62 -8.03 7.75 -0.57
CA GLY A 62 -8.94 6.69 -1.04
C GLY A 62 -10.29 6.68 -0.32
N THR A 63 -10.66 5.54 0.24
CA THR A 63 -11.91 5.37 1.02
C THR A 63 -11.79 5.78 2.50
N ALA A 64 -10.63 6.32 2.90
CA ALA A 64 -10.22 6.55 4.30
C ALA A 64 -10.22 5.27 5.16
N ALA A 65 -10.14 4.09 4.54
CA ALA A 65 -9.95 2.82 5.23
C ALA A 65 -8.48 2.65 5.62
N VAL A 66 -8.14 3.11 6.83
CA VAL A 66 -6.77 3.05 7.37
C VAL A 66 -6.43 1.63 7.81
N ILE A 67 -5.30 1.10 7.32
CA ILE A 67 -4.74 -0.19 7.71
C ILE A 67 -3.37 0.06 8.34
N ALA A 68 -3.24 -0.23 9.64
CA ALA A 68 -1.96 -0.18 10.35
C ALA A 68 -1.27 -1.54 10.31
N ILE A 69 0.00 -1.56 9.90
CA ILE A 69 0.83 -2.76 9.79
C ILE A 69 1.93 -2.67 10.86
N ASP A 70 1.99 -3.65 11.75
CA ASP A 70 3.02 -3.72 12.80
C ASP A 70 4.23 -4.55 12.36
N LYS A 71 5.36 -4.45 13.09
CA LYS A 71 6.63 -5.09 12.74
C LYS A 71 6.61 -6.62 12.80
N SER A 72 5.60 -7.23 13.42
CA SER A 72 5.46 -8.68 13.41
C SER A 72 4.85 -9.23 12.12
N THR A 73 4.34 -8.35 11.23
CA THR A 73 3.73 -8.75 9.96
C THR A 73 4.78 -8.87 8.86
N ASP A 74 4.74 -9.96 8.11
CA ASP A 74 5.46 -10.09 6.84
C ASP A 74 4.77 -9.21 5.79
N ILE A 75 5.32 -8.02 5.57
CA ILE A 75 4.75 -7.05 4.65
C ILE A 75 4.80 -7.54 3.20
N VAL A 76 5.80 -8.34 2.81
CA VAL A 76 5.89 -8.90 1.46
C VAL A 76 4.77 -9.90 1.23
N GLN A 77 4.49 -10.75 2.22
CA GLN A 77 3.32 -11.63 2.19
C GLN A 77 2.00 -10.85 2.16
N ALA A 78 1.87 -9.79 2.94
CA ALA A 78 0.68 -8.95 2.93
C ALA A 78 0.42 -8.36 1.54
N ILE A 79 1.42 -7.73 0.92
CA ILE A 79 1.30 -7.17 -0.43
C ILE A 79 1.09 -8.26 -1.49
N SER A 80 1.74 -9.42 -1.37
CA SER A 80 1.50 -10.58 -2.23
C SER A 80 0.02 -10.99 -2.21
N ARG A 81 -0.60 -10.98 -1.02
CA ARG A 81 -2.03 -11.26 -0.88
C ARG A 81 -2.91 -10.18 -1.50
N LEU A 82 -2.50 -8.91 -1.46
CA LEU A 82 -3.20 -7.83 -2.15
C LEU A 82 -3.11 -7.99 -3.68
N SER A 83 -1.95 -8.36 -4.22
CA SER A 83 -1.81 -8.63 -5.65
C SER A 83 -2.69 -9.79 -6.12
N ASP A 84 -2.83 -10.83 -5.31
CA ASP A 84 -3.76 -11.93 -5.55
C ASP A 84 -5.23 -11.47 -5.53
N PHE A 85 -5.60 -10.61 -4.58
CA PHE A 85 -6.93 -9.98 -4.55
C PHE A 85 -7.21 -9.18 -5.84
N TYR A 86 -6.27 -8.33 -6.28
CA TYR A 86 -6.45 -7.54 -7.49
C TYR A 86 -6.55 -8.39 -8.76
N LYS A 87 -5.83 -9.50 -8.83
CA LYS A 87 -5.96 -10.46 -9.92
C LYS A 87 -7.34 -11.12 -9.89
N HIS A 88 -7.80 -11.57 -8.72
CA HIS A 88 -9.07 -12.27 -8.56
C HIS A 88 -10.27 -11.37 -8.87
N GLU A 89 -10.24 -10.12 -8.41
CA GLU A 89 -11.33 -9.16 -8.58
C GLU A 89 -11.22 -8.31 -9.84
N SER A 90 -10.20 -8.52 -10.67
CA SER A 90 -10.09 -7.83 -11.95
C SER A 90 -11.28 -8.21 -12.83
N CYS A 91 -12.00 -7.20 -13.34
CA CYS A 91 -13.10 -7.43 -14.28
C CYS A 91 -12.63 -7.99 -15.64
N GLY A 92 -11.31 -8.01 -15.89
CA GLY A 92 -10.69 -8.64 -17.05
C GLY A 92 -10.92 -7.96 -18.40
N ARG A 93 -11.53 -6.76 -18.41
CA ARG A 93 -11.89 -6.07 -19.67
C ARG A 93 -10.70 -5.47 -20.39
N CYS A 94 -9.84 -4.77 -19.68
CA CYS A 94 -8.67 -4.11 -20.27
C CYS A 94 -7.47 -5.04 -20.20
N THR A 95 -6.89 -5.40 -21.35
CA THR A 95 -5.64 -6.18 -21.44
C THR A 95 -4.53 -5.68 -20.50
N PRO A 96 -4.21 -4.37 -20.42
CA PRO A 96 -3.17 -3.91 -19.50
C PRO A 96 -3.50 -4.20 -18.02
N CYS A 97 -4.77 -4.18 -17.60
CA CYS A 97 -5.15 -4.53 -16.23
C CYS A 97 -5.14 -6.05 -16.01
N LYS A 98 -5.74 -6.80 -16.94
CA LYS A 98 -5.87 -8.26 -16.87
C LYS A 98 -4.51 -8.96 -16.83
N GLU A 99 -3.65 -8.70 -17.82
CA GLU A 99 -2.37 -9.39 -17.95
C GLU A 99 -1.37 -8.94 -16.87
N SER A 100 -1.39 -7.64 -16.51
CA SER A 100 -0.42 -7.11 -15.56
C SER A 100 -0.73 -7.49 -14.11
N THR A 101 -2.01 -7.63 -13.73
CA THR A 101 -2.36 -8.11 -12.38
C THR A 101 -1.98 -9.58 -12.20
N GLU A 102 -2.12 -10.41 -13.24
CA GLU A 102 -1.63 -11.79 -13.23
C GLU A 102 -0.10 -11.86 -13.15
N TRP A 103 0.59 -11.05 -13.96
CA TRP A 103 2.05 -10.96 -13.92
C TRP A 103 2.56 -10.49 -12.55
N LEU A 104 1.96 -9.44 -11.98
CA LEU A 104 2.33 -8.87 -10.68
C LEU A 104 2.13 -9.88 -9.56
N MET A 105 1.01 -10.63 -9.55
CA MET A 105 0.77 -11.72 -8.61
C MET A 105 1.89 -12.78 -8.70
N GLY A 106 2.29 -13.15 -9.93
CA GLY A 106 3.39 -14.09 -10.15
C GLY A 106 4.74 -13.59 -9.61
N VAL A 107 5.04 -12.30 -9.82
CA VAL A 107 6.26 -11.64 -9.30
C VAL A 107 6.25 -11.59 -7.77
N MET A 108 5.15 -11.13 -7.17
CA MET A 108 5.02 -11.04 -5.70
C MET A 108 5.08 -12.40 -5.01
N SER A 109 4.52 -13.44 -5.63
CA SER A 109 4.65 -14.82 -5.14
C SER A 109 6.11 -15.29 -5.12
N ARG A 110 6.94 -14.89 -6.09
CA ARG A 110 8.38 -15.18 -6.08
C ARG A 110 9.12 -14.38 -5.01
N PHE A 111 8.77 -13.10 -4.81
CA PHE A 111 9.33 -12.30 -3.72
C PHE A 111 9.04 -12.93 -2.36
N GLN A 112 7.78 -13.29 -2.10
CA GLN A 112 7.36 -13.92 -0.85
C GLN A 112 8.10 -15.25 -0.59
N ARG A 113 8.39 -16.03 -1.63
CA ARG A 113 9.09 -17.32 -1.51
C ARG A 113 10.61 -17.20 -1.51
N GLY A 114 11.16 -16.01 -1.74
CA GLY A 114 12.61 -15.80 -1.87
C GLY A 114 13.21 -16.34 -3.18
N TYR A 115 12.40 -16.53 -4.22
CA TYR A 115 12.85 -16.99 -5.54
C TYR A 115 13.02 -15.86 -6.57
N ALA A 116 12.68 -14.63 -6.20
CA ALA A 116 12.88 -13.46 -7.05
C ALA A 116 14.36 -13.09 -7.16
N VAL A 117 14.76 -12.58 -8.33
CA VAL A 117 16.10 -12.01 -8.53
C VAL A 117 16.05 -10.49 -8.33
N LEU A 118 17.17 -9.87 -7.94
CA LEU A 118 17.22 -8.42 -7.64
C LEU A 118 16.68 -7.54 -8.77
N ARG A 119 16.93 -7.91 -10.04
CA ARG A 119 16.40 -7.20 -11.21
C ARG A 119 14.87 -7.16 -11.24
N GLU A 120 14.19 -8.13 -10.63
CA GLU A 120 12.72 -8.10 -10.57
C GLU A 120 12.19 -6.95 -9.71
N ILE A 121 12.99 -6.40 -8.79
CA ILE A 121 12.60 -5.21 -8.01
C ILE A 121 12.42 -4.03 -8.96
N ASP A 122 13.39 -3.81 -9.85
CA ASP A 122 13.31 -2.76 -10.87
C ASP A 122 12.20 -3.05 -11.90
N MET A 123 11.90 -4.33 -12.15
CA MET A 123 10.82 -4.70 -13.07
C MET A 123 9.44 -4.34 -12.50
N VAL A 124 9.26 -4.32 -11.17
CA VAL A 124 7.98 -3.89 -10.56
C VAL A 124 7.65 -2.44 -10.95
N GLU A 125 8.62 -1.62 -11.35
CA GLU A 125 8.39 -0.29 -11.92
C GLU A 125 7.49 -0.32 -13.18
N LEU A 126 7.40 -1.46 -13.88
CA LEU A 126 6.45 -1.67 -14.98
C LEU A 126 4.99 -1.49 -14.55
N THR A 127 4.67 -1.58 -13.25
CA THR A 127 3.35 -1.24 -12.72
C THR A 127 2.89 0.17 -13.12
N LYS A 128 3.82 1.13 -13.30
CA LYS A 128 3.50 2.47 -13.81
C LYS A 128 2.89 2.47 -15.22
N GLN A 129 3.16 1.43 -16.02
CA GLN A 129 2.54 1.28 -17.35
C GLN A 129 1.07 0.88 -17.28
N ILE A 130 0.64 0.29 -16.15
CA ILE A 130 -0.77 -0.03 -15.87
C ILE A 130 -1.53 1.27 -15.61
N ASP A 131 -0.97 2.16 -14.80
CA ASP A 131 -1.61 3.43 -14.41
C ASP A 131 -1.88 4.34 -15.62
N ILE A 132 -0.92 4.46 -16.55
CA ILE A 132 -1.00 5.38 -17.69
C ILE A 132 -1.99 4.87 -18.77
N LYS A 133 -2.16 3.55 -18.92
CA LYS A 133 -3.02 2.96 -19.96
C LYS A 133 -4.49 2.80 -19.54
N ASN A 134 -4.84 3.16 -18.31
CA ASN A 134 -6.22 3.13 -17.82
C ASN A 134 -7.00 4.44 -18.09
N PHE A 135 -6.39 5.44 -18.76
CA PHE A 135 -6.97 6.77 -19.02
C PHE A 135 -6.98 7.23 -20.49
N LEU A 136 -6.82 6.31 -21.46
CA LEU A 136 -7.00 6.62 -22.89
C LEU A 136 -8.12 5.78 -23.50
#